data_AF-A0A538RPF2-F1
#
_entry.id   AF-A0A538RPF2-F1
#
_cell.length_a   1.000
_cell.length_b   1.000
_cell.length_c   1.000
_cell.angle_alpha   90.00
_cell.angle_beta   90.00
_cell.angle_gamma   90.00
#
_symmetry.space_group_name_H-M   'P 1'
#
loop_
_entity.id
_entity.type
_entity.pdbx_description
1 polymer ?
#
loop_
_entity_poly.entity_id
_entity_poly.type
_entity_poly.pdbx_seq_one_letter_code
_entity_poly.pdbx_strand_id
1 'polypeptide(L)' 'MVEDTGHLKLVGSVTEGDMRGGGVADDRRASKVRVGKIIRPLFACCGASKTVKETRRKLHAHRVMSLPVADKAGGYL' A
#
# COMPACT_ATOMS: atom_id res chain seq x y z
N MET A 1 3.03 -13.84 7.66
CA MET A 1 3.61 -14.45 6.46
C MET A 1 2.80 -13.89 5.30
N VAL A 2 3.29 -12.85 4.63
CA VAL A 2 2.65 -12.38 3.39
C VAL A 2 2.97 -13.42 2.33
N GLU A 3 1.95 -13.89 1.62
CA GLU A 3 2.13 -14.91 0.58
C GLU A 3 3.19 -14.45 -0.43
N ASP A 4 4.22 -15.29 -0.59
CA ASP A 4 5.22 -15.17 -1.64
C ASP A 4 4.51 -15.38 -2.97
N THR A 5 4.23 -14.27 -3.64
CA THR A 5 3.76 -14.27 -5.01
C THR A 5 4.94 -13.89 -5.88
N GLY A 6 5.73 -14.89 -6.28
CA GLY A 6 6.89 -14.72 -7.16
C GLY A 6 6.66 -13.97 -8.48
N HIS A 7 5.44 -13.47 -8.75
CA HIS A 7 5.08 -12.71 -9.95
C HIS A 7 4.11 -11.53 -9.73
N LEU A 8 3.81 -11.08 -8.50
CA LEU A 8 2.96 -9.88 -8.33
C LEU A 8 3.81 -8.61 -8.25
N LYS A 9 3.61 -7.74 -9.24
CA LYS A 9 4.11 -6.36 -9.20
C LYS A 9 3.30 -5.56 -8.18
N LEU A 10 3.98 -4.80 -7.32
CA LEU A 10 3.33 -3.87 -6.42
C LEU A 10 2.67 -2.72 -7.21
N VAL A 11 1.34 -2.76 -7.31
CA VAL A 11 0.53 -1.81 -8.09
C VAL A 11 -0.11 -0.69 -7.26
N GLY A 12 -0.18 -0.86 -5.94
CA GLY A 12 -0.83 0.10 -5.04
C GLY A 12 -1.00 -0.45 -3.62
N SER A 13 -1.60 0.35 -2.75
CA SER A 13 -1.95 -0.05 -1.38
C SER A 13 -3.41 0.26 -1.07
N VAL A 14 -3.97 -0.48 -0.12
CA VAL A 14 -5.29 -0.23 0.46
C VAL A 14 -5.12 -0.10 1.96
N THR A 15 -5.72 0.94 2.53
CA THR A 15 -5.74 1.18 3.97
C THR A 15 -7.15 1.01 4.53
N GLU A 16 -7.29 0.91 5.85
CA GLU A 16 -8.59 0.90 6.52
C GLU A 16 -9.40 2.17 6.20
N GLY A 17 -8.74 3.32 6.07
CA GLY A 17 -9.36 4.55 5.63
C GLY A 17 -9.97 4.45 4.23
N ASP A 18 -9.34 3.71 3.32
CA ASP A 18 -9.86 3.48 1.95
C ASP A 18 -11.08 2.56 1.96
N MET A 19 -11.09 1.55 2.84
CA MET A 19 -12.27 0.70 3.04
C MET A 19 -13.43 1.51 3.64
N ARG A 20 -13.17 2.33 4.65
CA ARG A 20 -14.18 3.16 5.31
C ARG A 20 -14.75 4.24 4.36
N GLY A 21 -13.89 4.90 3.59
CA GLY A 21 -14.27 6.00 2.69
C GLY A 21 -14.80 5.55 1.33
N GLY A 22 -14.38 4.39 0.82
CA GLY A 22 -14.72 3.86 -0.51
C GLY A 22 -16.12 3.24 -0.63
N GLY A 23 -17.02 3.50 0.34
CA GLY A 23 -18.36 2.93 0.35
C GLY A 23 -18.40 1.44 0.71
N VAL A 24 -17.34 0.91 1.32
CA VAL A 24 -17.23 -0.48 1.82
C VAL A 24 -17.63 -0.59 3.30
N ALA A 25 -18.00 0.53 3.92
CA ALA A 25 -18.50 0.55 5.30
C ALA A 25 -19.78 -0.30 5.51
N ASP A 26 -20.53 -0.57 4.44
CA ASP A 26 -21.60 -1.58 4.45
C ASP A 26 -21.05 -2.94 4.02
N ASP A 27 -20.97 -3.86 4.99
CA ASP A 27 -20.42 -5.21 4.83
C ASP A 27 -21.12 -6.01 3.71
N ARG A 28 -22.39 -5.70 3.42
CA ARG A 28 -23.14 -6.32 2.30
C ARG A 28 -22.62 -5.91 0.93
N ARG A 29 -21.89 -4.79 0.84
CA ARG A 29 -21.23 -4.32 -0.38
C ARG A 29 -19.77 -4.74 -0.46
N ALA A 30 -19.12 -5.02 0.66
CA ALA A 30 -17.70 -5.40 0.70
C ALA A 30 -17.36 -6.58 -0.20
N SER A 31 -18.18 -7.62 -0.21
CA SER A 31 -18.03 -8.79 -1.09
C SER A 31 -18.15 -8.48 -2.59
N LYS A 32 -18.73 -7.33 -2.95
CA LYS A 32 -18.97 -6.90 -4.34
C LYS A 32 -18.01 -5.80 -4.81
N VAL A 33 -17.28 -5.15 -3.90
CA VAL A 33 -16.30 -4.12 -4.24
C VAL A 33 -14.95 -4.77 -4.52
N ARG A 34 -14.48 -4.64 -5.76
CA ARG A 34 -13.12 -5.09 -6.13
C ARG A 34 -12.08 -4.15 -5.54
N VAL A 35 -10.99 -4.71 -5.01
CA VAL A 35 -9.81 -3.96 -4.52
C VAL A 35 -9.33 -2.91 -5.54
N GLY A 36 -9.32 -3.23 -6.82
CA GLY A 36 -8.94 -2.29 -7.89
C GLY A 36 -9.79 -1.02 -7.99
N LYS A 37 -10.97 -0.97 -7.37
CA LYS A 37 -11.81 0.25 -7.30
C LYS A 37 -11.48 1.16 -6.11
N ILE A 38 -10.79 0.64 -5.09
CA ILE A 38 -10.42 1.38 -3.88
C ILE A 38 -8.91 1.49 -3.68
N ILE A 39 -8.12 0.84 -4.54
CA ILE A 39 -6.67 0.86 -4.49
C ILE A 39 -6.15 2.29 -4.69
N ARG A 40 -5.25 2.72 -3.80
CA ARG A 40 -4.45 3.92 -4.02
C ARG A 40 -3.22 3.54 -4.84
N PRO A 41 -2.94 4.24 -5.94
CA PRO A 41 -1.72 4.01 -6.71
C PRO A 41 -0.50 4.13 -5.80
N LEU A 42 0.50 3.29 -6.05
CA LEU A 42 1.74 3.38 -5.29
C LEU A 42 2.54 4.59 -5.78
N PHE A 43 2.53 5.67 -5.01
CA PHE A 43 3.31 6.87 -5.35
C PHE A 43 4.75 6.80 -4.84
N ALA A 44 5.02 5.97 -3.82
CA ALA A 44 6.33 5.84 -3.21
C ALA A 44 6.49 4.53 -2.44
N CYS A 45 7.73 4.04 -2.37
CA CYS A 45 8.20 2.97 -1.49
C CYS A 45 9.47 3.41 -0.74
N CYS A 46 9.86 2.69 0.31
CA CYS A 46 11.16 2.85 0.95
C CYS A 46 11.99 1.56 0.82
N GLY A 47 13.31 1.67 0.79
CA GLY A 47 14.19 0.52 0.83
C GLY A 47 14.54 0.15 2.27
N ALA A 48 14.80 -1.12 2.55
CA ALA A 48 15.21 -1.58 3.89
C ALA A 48 16.51 -0.90 4.39
N SER A 49 17.35 -0.39 3.50
CA SER A 49 18.58 0.34 3.83
C SER A 49 18.37 1.82 4.13
N LYS A 50 17.14 2.36 4.03
CA LYS A 50 16.85 3.78 4.26
C LYS A 50 16.69 4.08 5.74
N THR A 51 17.16 5.24 6.17
CA THR A 51 17.01 5.67 7.55
C THR A 51 15.57 6.08 7.85
N VAL A 52 15.16 6.00 9.14
CA VAL A 52 13.84 6.48 9.59
C VAL A 52 13.61 7.96 9.23
N LYS A 53 14.66 8.78 9.27
CA LYS A 53 14.60 10.20 8.88
C LYS A 53 14.22 10.39 7.41
N GLU A 54 14.83 9.61 6.51
CA GLU A 54 14.51 9.63 5.08
C GLU A 54 13.07 9.14 4.84
N THR A 55 12.68 8.04 5.49
CA THR A 55 11.32 7.50 5.40
C THR A 55 10.27 8.51 5.88
N ARG A 56 10.52 9.21 7.00
CA ARG A 56 9.63 10.26 7.53
C ARG A 56 9.43 11.40 6.54
N ARG A 57 10.51 11.89 5.92
CA ARG A 57 10.41 12.95 4.89
C ARG A 57 9.54 12.50 3.71
N LYS A 58 9.69 11.24 3.30
CA LYS A 58 8.94 10.67 2.18
C LYS A 58 7.44 10.50 2.51
N LEU A 59 7.12 10.04 3.72
CA LEU A 59 5.73 10.00 4.22
C LEU A 59 5.06 11.38 4.14
N HIS A 60 5.73 12.43 4.63
CA HIS A 60 5.21 13.80 4.58
C HIS A 60 5.08 14.32 3.14
N ALA A 61 6.08 14.11 2.30
CA ALA A 61 6.08 14.60 0.92
C ALA A 61 4.92 14.02 0.10
N HIS A 62 4.60 12.74 0.30
CA HIS A 62 3.51 12.07 -0.40
C HIS A 62 2.16 12.12 0.34
N ARG A 63 2.12 12.73 1.53
CA ARG A 63 0.92 12.78 2.41
C ARG A 63 0.31 11.39 2.66
N VAL A 64 1.18 10.39 2.83
CA VAL A 64 0.78 9.00 3.10
C VAL A 64 1.19 8.60 4.52
N MET A 65 0.39 7.71 5.12
CA MET A 65 0.63 7.21 6.49
C MET A 65 1.53 5.97 6.51
N SER A 66 1.69 5.29 5.39
CA SER A 66 2.54 4.11 5.25
C SER A 66 3.28 4.12 3.92
N LEU A 67 4.44 3.49 3.90
CA LEU A 67 5.22 3.21 2.70
C LEU A 67 5.58 1.73 2.70
N PRO A 68 5.34 1.01 1.60
CA PRO A 68 5.83 -0.36 1.47
C PRO A 68 7.36 -0.37 1.44
N VAL A 69 7.94 -1.38 2.08
CA VAL A 69 9.38 -1.65 2.00
C VAL A 69 9.61 -2.54 0.78
N ALA A 70 10.43 -2.06 -0.15
CA ALA A 70 10.81 -2.79 -1.34
C ALA A 70 12.31 -3.12 -1.33
N ASP A 71 12.67 -4.29 -1.81
CA ASP A 71 14.05 -4.64 -2.13
C ASP A 71 14.45 -4.13 -3.54
N LYS A 72 15.69 -4.39 -3.96
CA LYS A 72 16.20 -3.96 -5.27
C LYS A 72 15.54 -4.69 -6.46
N ALA A 73 14.94 -5.86 -6.23
CA ALA A 73 14.17 -6.59 -7.23
C ALA A 73 12.72 -6.09 -7.33
N GLY A 74 12.31 -5.16 -6.45
CA GLY A 74 10.93 -4.70 -6.34
C GLY A 74 10.03 -5.68 -5.58
N GLY A 75 10.63 -6.70 -4.95
CA GLY A 75 9.96 -7.59 -4.01
C GLY A 75 9.69 -6.88 -2.69
N TYR A 76 8.64 -7.31 -1.99
CA TYR A 76 8.30 -6.84 -0.66
C TYR A 76 8.54 -7.98 0.34
N LEU A 77 8.98 -7.63 1.55
CA LEU A 77 9.18 -8.55 2.69
C LEU A 77 7.91 -8.64 3.54
#